data_AF-A0A5K0WUN9-F1
#
_entry.id   AF-A0A5K0WUN9-F1
#
_cell.length_a   1.000
_cell.length_b   1.000
_cell.length_c   1.000
_cell.angle_alpha   90.00
_cell.angle_beta   90.00
_cell.angle_gamma   90.00
#
_symmetry.space_group_name_H-M   'P 1'
#
loop_
_entity.id
_entity.type
_entity.pdbx_description
1 polymer ?
#
loop_
_entity_poly.entity_id
_entity_poly.type
_entity_poly.pdbx_seq_one_letter_code
_entity_poly.pdbx_strand_id
1 'polypeptide(L)' 'VLREDCVLLAVSKRSALDHCLLPAGIRLFVSAAHSETDLLKASESLKQVAKSVFSDD' A
#
# COMPACT_ATOMS: atom_id res chain seq x y z
N VAL A 1 15.80 14.55 5.30
CA VAL A 1 15.23 14.57 3.94
C VAL A 1 14.20 13.45 3.89
N LEU A 2 12.89 13.75 3.74
CA LEU A 2 11.90 12.71 3.48
C LEU A 2 12.14 12.16 2.07
N ARG A 3 12.16 10.84 1.91
CA ARG A 3 12.14 10.21 0.58
C ARG A 3 10.77 10.49 -0.04
N GLU A 4 10.76 10.90 -1.32
CA GLU A 4 9.54 11.35 -2.01
C GLU A 4 8.46 10.24 -2.09
N ASP A 5 8.85 8.97 -2.13
CA ASP A 5 7.94 7.82 -2.25
C ASP A 5 8.02 6.85 -1.05
N CYS A 6 7.65 7.32 0.14
CA CYS A 6 7.55 6.46 1.33
C CYS A 6 6.08 6.12 1.64
N VAL A 7 5.74 4.83 1.60
CA VAL A 7 4.42 4.31 2.01
C VAL A 7 4.54 3.42 3.25
N LEU A 8 3.65 3.61 4.23
CA LEU A 8 3.52 2.72 5.39
C LEU A 8 2.32 1.79 5.16
N LEU A 9 2.59 0.48 5.19
CA LEU A 9 1.60 -0.55 4.89
C LEU A 9 1.41 -1.46 6.10
N ALA A 10 0.14 -1.78 6.40
CA ALA A 10 -0.19 -2.84 7.34
C ALA A 10 -0.71 -4.04 6.56
N VAL A 11 -0.06 -5.19 6.73
CA VAL A 11 -0.54 -6.46 6.16
C VAL A 11 -1.63 -6.99 7.07
N SER A 12 -2.82 -7.24 6.51
CA SER A 12 -3.86 -7.97 7.22
C SER A 12 -3.79 -9.44 6.82
N LYS A 13 -3.43 -10.31 7.78
CA LYS A 13 -3.50 -11.76 7.60
C LYS A 13 -4.96 -12.17 7.78
N ARG A 14 -5.55 -12.82 6.77
CA ARG A 14 -6.89 -13.44 6.73
C ARG A 14 -7.96 -12.76 7.60
N SER A 15 -8.91 -12.10 6.94
CA SER A 15 -10.25 -11.96 7.55
C SER A 15 -10.75 -13.36 7.91
N ALA A 16 -10.92 -13.64 9.20
CA ALA A 16 -11.58 -14.88 9.65
C ALA A 16 -13.09 -14.88 9.33
N LEU A 17 -13.60 -13.77 8.77
CA LEU A 17 -15.02 -13.46 8.72
C LEU A 17 -15.72 -14.02 7.47
N ASP A 18 -14.98 -14.40 6.43
CA ASP A 18 -15.53 -15.13 5.29
C ASP A 18 -14.46 -16.03 4.69
N HIS A 19 -14.83 -17.23 4.24
CA HIS A 19 -14.03 -18.22 3.52
C HIS A 19 -13.52 -17.69 2.14
N CYS A 20 -13.02 -16.47 2.09
CA CYS A 20 -12.48 -15.84 0.91
C CYS A 20 -11.09 -16.43 0.61
N LEU A 21 -10.91 -16.97 -0.59
CA LEU A 21 -9.68 -17.63 -1.06
C LEU A 21 -8.51 -16.65 -1.32
N LEU A 22 -8.66 -15.36 -0.99
CA LEU A 22 -7.62 -14.37 -1.25
C LEU A 22 -6.49 -14.46 -0.21
N PRO A 23 -5.22 -14.65 -0.64
CA PRO A 23 -4.12 -15.07 0.22
C PRO A 23 -3.65 -14.02 1.24
N ALA A 24 -3.84 -12.72 0.98
CA ALA A 24 -3.58 -11.62 1.92
C ALA A 24 -4.22 -10.33 1.41
N GLY A 25 -4.57 -9.42 2.32
CA GLY A 25 -5.00 -8.06 1.99
C GLY A 25 -3.98 -7.04 2.47
N ILE A 26 -3.69 -6.04 1.64
CA ILE A 26 -2.83 -4.90 2.00
C ILE A 26 -3.74 -3.73 2.37
N ARG A 27 -3.58 -3.18 3.57
CA ARG A 27 -4.27 -1.94 3.97
C ARG A 27 -3.28 -0.78 3.99
N LEU A 28 -3.56 0.23 3.18
CA LEU A 28 -2.80 1.47 3.12
C LEU A 28 -3.46 2.51 4.04
N PHE A 29 -2.68 3.13 4.91
CA PHE A 29 -3.12 4.25 5.75
C PHE A 29 -2.35 5.51 5.38
N VAL A 30 -3.06 6.60 5.14
CA VAL A 30 -2.44 7.91 4.86
C VAL A 30 -2.81 8.87 5.98
N SER A 31 -1.88 9.11 6.90
CA SER A 31 -2.12 9.86 8.13
C SER A 31 -2.12 11.39 7.97
N ALA A 32 -1.65 11.91 6.84
CA ALA A 32 -1.48 13.34 6.57
C ALA A 32 -1.97 13.78 5.18
N ALA A 33 -2.97 13.07 4.63
CA ALA A 33 -3.62 13.51 3.39
C ALA A 33 -4.59 14.66 3.69
N HIS A 34 -4.43 15.78 2.99
CA HIS A 34 -5.32 16.93 3.09
C HIS A 34 -6.25 17.05 1.89
N SER A 35 -5.97 16.31 0.82
CA SER A 35 -6.71 16.30 -0.43
C SER A 35 -6.76 14.91 -1.07
N GLU A 36 -7.67 14.73 -2.03
CA GLU A 36 -7.71 13.52 -2.87
C GLU A 36 -6.39 13.31 -3.64
N THR A 37 -5.73 14.41 -4.04
CA THR A 37 -4.46 14.32 -4.77
C THR A 37 -3.35 13.69 -3.93
N ASP A 38 -3.39 13.83 -2.60
CA ASP A 38 -2.44 13.19 -1.70
C ASP A 38 -2.65 11.67 -1.65
N LEU A 39 -3.91 11.23 -1.72
CA LEU A 39 -4.25 9.80 -1.79
C LEU A 39 -3.81 9.18 -3.12
N LEU A 40 -4.03 9.90 -4.23
CA LEU A 40 -3.58 9.46 -5.56
C LEU A 40 -2.05 9.34 -5.62
N LYS A 41 -1.32 10.32 -5.07
CA LYS A 41 0.15 10.25 -4.96
C LYS A 41 0.60 9.04 -4.14
N ALA A 42 0.02 8.82 -2.96
CA ALA A 42 0.36 7.66 -2.13
C ALA A 42 0.09 6.32 -2.85
N SER A 43 -0.98 6.24 -3.64
CA SER A 43 -1.29 5.06 -4.46
C SER A 43 -0.27 4.84 -5.59
N GLU A 44 0.24 5.91 -6.19
CA GLU A 44 1.25 5.84 -7.25
C GLU A 44 2.62 5.46 -6.68
N SER A 45 3.02 6.04 -5.54
CA SER A 45 4.23 5.64 -4.82
C SER A 45 4.18 4.15 -4.44
N LEU A 46 3.03 3.62 -4.02
CA LEU A 46 2.86 2.19 -3.78
C LEU A 46 3.11 1.34 -5.03
N LYS A 47 2.64 1.76 -6.21
CA LYS A 47 2.92 1.03 -7.46
C LYS A 47 4.40 1.03 -7.79
N GLN A 48 5.10 2.15 -7.60
CA GLN A 48 6.54 2.25 -7.88
C GLN A 48 7.36 1.36 -6.93
N VAL A 49 7.05 1.39 -5.63
CA VAL A 49 7.69 0.51 -4.65
C VAL A 49 7.34 -0.96 -4.89
N ALA A 50 6.09 -1.28 -5.25
CA ALA A 50 5.71 -2.65 -5.59
C ALA A 50 6.51 -3.15 -6.80
N LYS A 51 6.64 -2.33 -7.86
CA LYS A 51 7.49 -2.66 -9.00
C LYS A 51 8.90 -2.99 -8.52
N SER A 52 9.56 -2.13 -7.75
CA SER A 52 10.94 -2.41 -7.32
C SER A 52 11.09 -3.67 -6.46
N VAL A 53 10.10 -4.00 -5.63
CA VAL A 53 10.09 -5.23 -4.82
C VAL A 53 9.86 -6.49 -5.67
N PHE A 54 9.09 -6.38 -6.75
CA PHE A 54 8.77 -7.50 -7.65
C PHE A 54 9.63 -7.55 -8.92
N SER A 55 10.62 -6.68 -9.08
CA SER A 55 11.49 -6.62 -10.27
C SER A 55 12.71 -7.55 -10.20
N ASP A 56 12.75 -8.51 -9.27
CA ASP A 56 13.79 -9.53 -9.25
C ASP A 56 13.40 -10.71 -10.17
N ASP A 57 13.85 -10.62 -11.44
CA ASP A 57 14.19 -11.73 -12.35
C ASP A 57 15.58 -11.45 -12.95
#